data_AF-A0AA91SQI3-F1
#
_entry.id   AF-A0AA91SQI3-F1
#
_cell.length_a   1.000
_cell.length_b   1.000
_cell.length_c   1.000
_cell.angle_alpha   90.00
_cell.angle_beta   90.00
_cell.angle_gamma   90.00
#
_symmetry.space_group_name_H-M   'P 1'
#
loop_
_entity.id
_entity.type
_entity.pdbx_description
1 polymer ?
#
loop_
_entity_poly.entity_id
_entity_poly.type
_entity_poly.pdbx_seq_one_letter_code
_entity_poly.pdbx_strand_id
1 'polypeptide(L)'
;MFVATFAFIAYAHTPYIKLGGKVYSLSVQDSVPDSDVAAEELAAKDPDYDPAPNSYSGIITETKVWWLMIGVAAIASINIYAFLTGDGEAWVAVGAAGFLAFLAVGAGLGDASWGYPIARGQYLQFGLVAAITVGYFPAVYLIAYYAGKRRPLRRKQSMEYRAHPRHRRTL
;
A
#
# COMPACT_ATOMS: atom_id res chain seq x y z
N MET A 1 -1.94 13.95 -19.73
CA MET A 1 -2.46 13.20 -18.56
C MET A 1 -2.43 11.68 -18.78
N PHE A 2 -2.84 11.14 -19.94
CA PHE A 2 -2.82 9.70 -20.22
C PHE A 2 -1.44 9.02 -20.15
N VAL A 3 -0.36 9.69 -20.57
CA VAL A 3 0.98 9.07 -20.63
C VAL A 3 1.52 8.69 -19.25
N ALA A 4 1.29 9.48 -18.21
CA ALA A 4 1.71 9.16 -16.84
C ALA A 4 0.88 8.00 -16.25
N THR A 5 -0.42 7.98 -16.52
CA THR A 5 -1.31 6.89 -16.13
C THR A 5 -0.94 5.59 -16.86
N PHE A 6 -0.64 5.65 -18.16
CA PHE A 6 -0.19 4.49 -18.93
C PHE A 6 1.22 4.06 -18.56
N ALA A 7 2.14 4.96 -18.21
CA ALA A 7 3.46 4.61 -17.70
C ALA A 7 3.39 3.95 -16.32
N PHE A 8 2.46 4.40 -15.48
CA PHE A 8 2.17 3.80 -14.18
C PHE A 8 1.47 2.44 -14.31
N ILE A 9 0.47 2.31 -15.19
CA ILE A 9 -0.19 1.05 -15.52
C ILE A 9 0.82 0.08 -16.14
N ALA A 10 1.68 0.55 -17.05
CA ALA A 10 2.76 -0.24 -17.61
C ALA A 10 3.73 -0.67 -16.52
N TYR A 11 4.19 0.21 -15.63
CA TYR A 11 5.03 -0.18 -14.49
C TYR A 11 4.34 -1.21 -13.57
N ALA A 12 3.03 -1.09 -13.37
CA ALA A 12 2.25 -2.01 -12.56
C ALA A 12 1.97 -3.37 -13.24
N HIS A 13 1.99 -3.42 -14.58
CA HIS A 13 1.68 -4.62 -15.37
C HIS A 13 2.87 -5.24 -16.13
N THR A 14 4.04 -4.60 -16.18
CA THR A 14 5.21 -5.14 -16.90
C THR A 14 6.04 -5.98 -15.93
N PRO A 15 6.36 -7.26 -16.26
CA PRO A 15 6.56 -8.25 -15.21
C PRO A 15 7.85 -8.09 -14.41
N TYR A 16 8.88 -7.45 -14.96
CA TYR A 16 10.14 -7.19 -14.26
C TYR A 16 11.03 -6.35 -15.17
N ILE A 17 11.80 -5.43 -14.60
CA ILE A 17 12.89 -4.77 -15.32
C ILE A 17 14.20 -5.31 -14.74
N LYS A 18 14.97 -6.03 -15.56
CA LYS A 18 16.33 -6.48 -15.20
C LYS A 18 17.32 -5.39 -15.59
N LEU A 19 17.92 -4.73 -14.60
CA LEU A 19 19.04 -3.79 -14.82
C LEU A 19 20.28 -4.31 -14.09
N GLY A 20 21.38 -4.52 -14.82
CA GLY A 20 22.68 -4.87 -14.23
C GLY A 20 22.68 -6.13 -13.36
N GLY A 21 21.91 -7.17 -13.74
CA GLY A 21 21.81 -8.43 -13.01
C GLY A 21 20.85 -8.41 -11.80
N LYS A 22 20.19 -7.28 -11.51
CA LYS A 22 19.17 -7.18 -10.45
C LYS A 22 17.77 -7.12 -11.04
N VAL A 23 16.85 -7.91 -10.48
CA VAL A 23 15.43 -7.93 -10.84
C VAL A 23 14.72 -6.85 -10.01
N TYR A 24 14.13 -5.85 -10.69
CA TYR A 24 13.21 -4.90 -10.08
C TYR A 24 11.78 -5.29 -10.48
N SER A 25 11.00 -5.78 -9.52
CA SER A 25 9.59 -6.14 -9.71
C SER A 25 8.72 -5.48 -8.64
N LEU A 26 7.42 -5.37 -8.88
CA LEU A 26 6.49 -4.78 -7.91
C LEU A 26 6.12 -5.79 -6.80
N SER A 27 5.89 -7.06 -7.19
CA SER A 27 5.54 -8.16 -6.31
C SER A 27 6.74 -8.68 -5.51
N VAL A 28 6.52 -9.10 -4.26
CA VAL A 28 7.57 -9.73 -3.45
C VAL A 28 8.00 -11.06 -4.05
N GLN A 29 7.07 -11.82 -4.65
CA GLN A 29 7.36 -13.11 -5.31
C GLN A 29 8.33 -12.94 -6.48
N ASP A 30 8.20 -11.88 -7.27
CA ASP A 30 9.03 -11.66 -8.46
C ASP A 30 10.37 -10.97 -8.12
N SER A 31 10.60 -10.56 -6.86
CA SER A 31 11.81 -9.83 -6.45
C SER A 31 12.95 -10.78 -6.07
N VAL A 32 12.62 -12.06 -5.90
CA VAL A 32 13.52 -13.10 -5.42
C VAL A 32 14.05 -13.86 -6.63
N PRO A 33 15.33 -13.71 -7.01
CA PRO A 33 15.93 -14.52 -8.07
C PRO A 33 16.11 -15.95 -7.55
N ASP A 34 15.47 -16.93 -8.19
CA ASP A 34 15.67 -18.38 -8.02
C ASP A 34 15.99 -18.84 -6.58
N SER A 35 15.13 -18.53 -5.61
CA SER A 35 15.33 -18.94 -4.20
C SER A 35 14.16 -19.70 -3.59
N ASP A 36 13.23 -20.19 -4.40
CA ASP A 36 12.07 -20.96 -3.94
C ASP A 36 12.52 -22.15 -3.06
N VAL A 37 13.63 -22.80 -3.43
CA VAL A 37 14.23 -23.90 -2.66
C VAL A 37 14.76 -23.46 -1.29
N ALA A 38 15.39 -22.29 -1.19
CA ALA A 38 15.93 -21.77 0.07
C ALA A 38 14.83 -21.25 1.00
N ALA A 39 13.78 -20.65 0.45
CA ALA A 39 12.61 -20.20 1.19
C ALA A 39 11.76 -21.38 1.70
N GLU A 40 11.59 -22.44 0.89
CA GLU A 40 10.95 -23.69 1.31
C GLU A 40 11.77 -24.42 2.38
N GLU A 41 13.10 -24.48 2.26
CA GLU A 41 13.96 -25.11 3.26
C GLU A 41 13.96 -24.34 4.60
N LEU A 42 13.94 -23.01 4.55
CA LEU A 42 13.81 -22.15 5.74
C LEU A 42 12.43 -22.27 6.37
N ALA A 43 11.35 -22.34 5.59
CA ALA A 43 10.00 -22.58 6.10
C ALA A 43 9.82 -23.99 6.69
N ALA A 44 10.56 -24.99 6.17
CA ALA A 44 10.60 -26.34 6.72
C ALA A 44 11.39 -26.42 8.05
N LYS A 45 12.41 -25.57 8.22
CA LYS A 45 13.22 -25.49 9.46
C LYS A 45 12.59 -24.61 10.53
N ASP A 46 11.91 -23.54 10.12
CA ASP A 46 11.23 -22.61 11.00
C ASP A 46 9.78 -22.42 10.51
N PRO A 47 8.79 -23.06 11.15
CA PRO A 47 7.38 -22.92 10.77
C PRO A 47 6.85 -21.49 10.94
N ASP A 48 7.64 -20.59 11.54
CA ASP A 48 7.32 -19.19 11.73
C ASP A 48 8.09 -18.23 10.80
N TYR A 49 8.87 -18.76 9.86
CA TYR A 49 9.55 -17.96 8.84
C TYR A 49 8.54 -17.15 8.02
N ASP A 50 8.71 -15.82 8.01
CA ASP A 50 7.93 -14.89 7.19
C ASP A 50 8.83 -14.39 6.05
N PRO A 51 8.59 -14.81 4.79
CA PRO A 51 9.42 -14.40 3.66
C PRO A 51 9.25 -12.92 3.29
N ALA A 52 8.21 -12.25 3.80
CA ALA A 52 7.84 -10.90 3.38
C ALA A 52 7.33 -10.03 4.55
N PRO A 53 8.07 -9.88 5.66
CA PRO A 53 7.55 -9.34 6.92
C PRO A 53 7.10 -7.86 6.83
N ASN A 54 7.59 -7.13 5.83
CA ASN A 54 7.33 -5.72 5.59
C ASN A 54 6.47 -5.51 4.33
N SER A 55 5.55 -6.43 4.06
CA SER A 55 4.64 -6.36 2.91
C SER A 55 3.19 -6.23 3.34
N TYR A 56 2.39 -5.58 2.50
CA TYR A 56 0.94 -5.66 2.61
C TYR A 56 0.50 -7.03 2.05
N SER A 57 0.01 -7.87 2.95
CA SER A 57 -0.59 -9.18 2.65
C SER A 57 0.32 -10.15 1.88
N GLY A 58 1.64 -10.01 2.00
CA GLY A 58 2.60 -10.85 1.27
C GLY A 58 2.83 -10.45 -0.20
N ILE A 59 2.16 -9.40 -0.70
CA ILE A 59 2.09 -9.10 -2.14
C ILE A 59 3.05 -7.97 -2.51
N ILE A 60 2.91 -6.80 -1.87
CA ILE A 60 3.67 -5.58 -2.20
C ILE A 60 4.32 -5.06 -0.94
N THR A 61 5.62 -4.73 -1.00
CA THR A 61 6.32 -4.15 0.15
C THR A 61 5.70 -2.82 0.58
N GLU A 62 5.73 -2.53 1.87
CA GLU A 62 5.17 -1.30 2.45
C GLU A 62 5.76 -0.04 1.80
N THR A 63 7.07 -0.01 1.54
CA THR A 63 7.73 1.11 0.87
C THR A 63 7.18 1.33 -0.53
N LYS A 64 6.95 0.27 -1.32
CA LYS A 64 6.37 0.37 -2.66
C LYS A 64 4.94 0.89 -2.62
N VAL A 65 4.11 0.37 -1.69
CA VAL A 65 2.72 0.85 -1.49
C VAL A 65 2.69 2.34 -1.19
N TRP A 66 3.57 2.84 -0.32
CA TRP A 66 3.57 4.25 0.05
C TRP A 66 4.12 5.16 -1.04
N TRP A 67 5.08 4.71 -1.86
CA TRP A 67 5.46 5.43 -3.09
C TRP A 67 4.33 5.47 -4.11
N LEU A 68 3.60 4.36 -4.27
CA LEU A 68 2.41 4.31 -5.13
C LEU A 68 1.35 5.31 -4.66
N MET A 69 1.17 5.41 -3.33
CA MET A 69 0.22 6.32 -2.70
C MET A 69 0.52 7.78 -3.03
N ILE A 70 1.78 8.18 -3.11
CA ILE A 70 2.20 9.52 -3.54
C ILE A 70 1.71 9.80 -4.98
N GLY A 71 1.92 8.85 -5.90
CA GLY A 71 1.46 8.99 -7.29
C GLY A 71 -0.05 9.13 -7.40
N VAL A 72 -0.80 8.28 -6.69
CA VAL A 72 -2.27 8.34 -6.64
C VAL A 72 -2.75 9.66 -6.03
N ALA A 73 -2.14 10.09 -4.92
CA ALA A 73 -2.45 11.37 -4.28
C ALA A 73 -2.22 12.56 -5.22
N ALA A 74 -1.12 12.56 -5.97
CA ALA A 74 -0.82 13.63 -6.93
C ALA A 74 -1.87 13.68 -8.05
N ILE A 75 -2.19 12.55 -8.66
CA ILE A 75 -3.22 12.47 -9.73
C ILE A 75 -4.57 12.95 -9.21
N ALA A 76 -5.00 12.47 -8.03
CA ALA A 76 -6.27 12.87 -7.45
C ALA A 76 -6.30 14.37 -7.12
N SER A 77 -5.22 14.90 -6.56
CA SER A 77 -5.12 16.34 -6.21
C SER A 77 -5.14 17.23 -7.46
N ILE A 78 -4.54 16.80 -8.57
CA ILE A 78 -4.62 17.50 -9.86
C ILE A 78 -6.07 17.57 -10.35
N ASN A 79 -6.82 16.45 -10.28
CA ASN A 79 -8.22 16.43 -10.72
C ASN A 79 -9.12 17.30 -9.83
N ILE A 80 -8.88 17.28 -8.52
CA ILE A 80 -9.59 18.15 -7.57
C ILE A 80 -9.26 19.62 -7.86
N TYR A 81 -7.98 19.94 -8.08
CA TYR A 81 -7.55 21.30 -8.41
C TYR A 81 -8.18 21.80 -9.72
N ALA A 82 -8.17 21.00 -10.78
CA ALA A 82 -8.78 21.35 -12.06
C ALA A 82 -10.28 21.65 -11.91
N PHE A 83 -11.00 20.88 -11.09
CA PHE A 83 -12.39 21.19 -10.77
C PHE A 83 -12.53 22.53 -10.03
N LEU A 84 -11.66 22.81 -9.05
CA LEU A 84 -11.68 24.07 -8.29
C LEU A 84 -11.35 25.30 -9.14
N THR A 85 -10.56 25.16 -10.23
CA THR A 85 -10.26 26.24 -11.17
C THR A 85 -11.28 26.37 -12.31
N GLY A 86 -12.25 25.46 -12.40
CA GLY A 86 -13.29 25.45 -13.44
C GLY A 86 -12.89 24.72 -14.73
N ASP A 87 -11.70 24.11 -14.77
CA ASP A 87 -11.19 23.36 -15.93
C ASP A 87 -11.58 21.87 -15.90
N GLY A 88 -12.16 21.39 -14.80
CA GLY A 88 -12.43 19.98 -14.53
C GLY A 88 -13.90 19.66 -14.23
N GLU A 89 -14.27 18.39 -14.43
CA GLU A 89 -15.63 17.91 -14.19
C GLU A 89 -15.85 17.50 -12.72
N ALA A 90 -16.98 17.94 -12.14
CA ALA A 90 -17.29 17.73 -10.72
C ALA A 90 -17.27 16.26 -10.29
N TRP A 91 -17.81 15.36 -11.12
CA TRP A 91 -17.88 13.94 -10.79
C TRP A 91 -16.48 13.29 -10.76
N VAL A 92 -15.52 13.78 -11.55
CA VAL A 92 -14.12 13.29 -11.52
C VAL A 92 -13.46 13.68 -10.21
N ALA A 93 -13.65 14.93 -9.76
CA ALA A 93 -13.13 15.39 -8.48
C ALA A 93 -13.76 14.65 -7.29
N VAL A 94 -15.08 14.46 -7.30
CA VAL A 94 -15.80 13.68 -6.28
C VAL A 94 -15.33 12.23 -6.28
N GLY A 95 -15.17 11.61 -7.45
CA GLY A 95 -14.64 10.26 -7.59
C GLY A 95 -13.22 10.13 -7.05
N ALA A 96 -12.34 11.09 -7.36
CA ALA A 96 -10.95 11.10 -6.88
C ALA A 96 -10.86 11.26 -5.36
N ALA A 97 -11.63 12.20 -4.79
CA ALA A 97 -11.70 12.40 -3.34
C ALA A 97 -12.26 11.15 -2.63
N GLY A 98 -13.35 10.57 -3.15
CA GLY A 98 -13.94 9.35 -2.62
C GLY A 98 -12.99 8.16 -2.68
N PHE A 99 -12.24 8.02 -3.78
CA PHE A 99 -11.23 6.96 -3.92
C PHE A 99 -10.06 7.15 -2.94
N LEU A 100 -9.58 8.38 -2.74
CA LEU A 100 -8.58 8.68 -1.71
C LEU A 100 -9.09 8.34 -0.30
N ALA A 101 -10.33 8.69 0.03
CA ALA A 101 -10.92 8.34 1.31
C ALA A 101 -11.01 6.83 1.50
N PHE A 102 -11.44 6.09 0.47
CA PHE A 102 -11.49 4.64 0.50
C PHE A 102 -10.11 4.03 0.79
N LEU A 103 -9.06 4.48 0.10
CA LEU A 103 -7.69 4.01 0.34
C LEU A 103 -7.19 4.39 1.74
N ALA A 104 -7.46 5.61 2.20
CA ALA A 104 -7.09 6.08 3.53
C ALA A 104 -7.75 5.25 4.64
N VAL A 105 -9.06 4.96 4.50
CA VAL A 105 -9.79 4.10 5.44
C VAL A 105 -9.24 2.68 5.44
N GLY A 106 -9.04 2.09 4.26
CA GLY A 106 -8.52 0.73 4.12
C GLY A 106 -7.12 0.58 4.73
N ALA A 107 -6.21 1.51 4.42
CA ALA A 107 -4.86 1.50 4.96
C ALA A 107 -4.86 1.77 6.47
N GLY A 108 -5.61 2.77 6.95
CA GLY A 108 -5.69 3.11 8.37
C GLY A 108 -6.26 1.98 9.22
N LEU A 109 -7.41 1.42 8.81
CA LEU A 109 -8.00 0.26 9.49
C LEU A 109 -7.08 -0.96 9.40
N GLY A 110 -6.48 -1.21 8.24
CA GLY A 110 -5.58 -2.33 8.03
C GLY A 110 -4.37 -2.28 8.96
N ASP A 111 -3.62 -1.19 8.93
CA ASP A 111 -2.43 -1.01 9.76
C ASP A 111 -2.77 -1.14 11.25
N ALA A 112 -3.82 -0.45 11.70
CA ALA A 112 -4.21 -0.47 13.11
C ALA A 112 -4.74 -1.83 13.57
N SER A 113 -5.53 -2.52 12.74
CA SER A 113 -6.14 -3.81 13.10
C SER A 113 -5.09 -4.90 13.32
N TRP A 114 -3.97 -4.81 12.62
CA TRP A 114 -2.85 -5.76 12.73
C TRP A 114 -1.75 -5.28 13.67
N GLY A 115 -1.91 -4.11 14.30
CA GLY A 115 -0.97 -3.58 15.29
C GLY A 115 0.28 -2.94 14.68
N TYR A 116 0.26 -2.63 13.39
CA TYR A 116 1.34 -1.90 12.76
C TYR A 116 1.37 -0.44 13.21
N PRO A 117 2.54 0.22 13.22
CA PRO A 117 2.61 1.66 13.45
C PRO A 117 1.91 2.44 12.32
N ILE A 118 1.68 3.72 12.55
CA ILE A 118 1.13 4.64 11.54
C ILE A 118 1.98 4.54 10.26
N ALA A 119 1.31 4.34 9.14
CA ALA A 119 1.90 4.15 7.82
C ALA A 119 2.96 3.04 7.77
N ARG A 120 2.90 2.04 8.66
CA ARG A 120 3.93 1.02 8.85
C ARG A 120 5.35 1.59 8.99
N GLY A 121 5.48 2.82 9.52
CA GLY A 121 6.76 3.51 9.69
C GLY A 121 7.25 4.31 8.47
N GLN A 122 6.50 4.35 7.37
CA GLN A 122 6.84 5.13 6.16
C GLN A 122 6.45 6.62 6.32
N TYR A 123 6.99 7.28 7.35
CA TYR A 123 6.59 8.63 7.75
C TYR A 123 6.92 9.71 6.72
N LEU A 124 8.04 9.56 5.98
CA LEU A 124 8.41 10.50 4.93
C LEU A 124 7.37 10.51 3.82
N GLN A 125 6.99 9.34 3.32
CA GLN A 125 5.99 9.18 2.28
C GLN A 125 4.60 9.60 2.76
N PHE A 126 4.24 9.25 4.00
CA PHE A 126 3.01 9.72 4.62
C PHE A 126 2.96 11.26 4.70
N GLY A 127 4.07 11.91 5.05
CA GLY A 127 4.21 13.37 5.06
C GLY A 127 4.07 13.99 3.66
N LEU A 128 4.63 13.35 2.62
CA LEU A 128 4.44 13.79 1.23
C LEU A 128 2.98 13.68 0.79
N VAL A 129 2.32 12.56 1.09
CA VAL A 129 0.87 12.39 0.81
C VAL A 129 0.05 13.43 1.58
N ALA A 130 0.42 13.72 2.82
CA ALA A 130 -0.21 14.77 3.63
C ALA A 130 -0.11 16.15 2.96
N ALA A 131 1.08 16.52 2.49
CA ALA A 131 1.31 17.80 1.81
C ALA A 131 0.52 17.89 0.49
N ILE A 132 0.59 16.84 -0.35
CA ILE A 132 -0.08 16.81 -1.66
C ILE A 132 -1.60 16.93 -1.52
N THR A 133 -2.18 16.22 -0.55
CA THR A 133 -3.64 16.19 -0.34
C THR A 133 -4.14 17.29 0.60
N VAL A 134 -3.28 18.24 0.99
CA VAL A 134 -3.60 19.31 1.94
C VAL A 134 -4.24 18.75 3.23
N GLY A 135 -3.70 17.64 3.72
CA GLY A 135 -4.15 16.99 4.95
C GLY A 135 -5.43 16.15 4.83
N TYR A 136 -6.09 16.09 3.67
CA TYR A 136 -7.31 15.30 3.50
C TYR A 136 -7.09 13.80 3.76
N PHE A 137 -6.13 13.21 3.06
CA PHE A 137 -5.80 11.79 3.21
C PHE A 137 -5.37 11.42 4.64
N PRO A 138 -4.38 12.10 5.28
CA PRO A 138 -3.96 11.76 6.63
C PRO A 138 -5.07 11.97 7.66
N ALA A 139 -5.95 12.96 7.51
CA ALA A 139 -7.09 13.14 8.41
C ALA A 139 -8.02 11.91 8.40
N VAL A 140 -8.43 11.46 7.21
CA VAL A 140 -9.27 10.27 7.05
C VAL A 140 -8.54 9.01 7.52
N TYR A 141 -7.26 8.86 7.15
CA TYR A 141 -6.42 7.73 7.56
C TYR A 141 -6.32 7.63 9.08
N LEU A 142 -6.04 8.75 9.78
CA LEU A 142 -5.84 8.75 11.22
C LEU A 142 -7.15 8.45 11.97
N ILE A 143 -8.28 8.99 11.51
CA ILE A 143 -9.60 8.65 12.06
C ILE A 143 -9.83 7.13 11.95
N ALA A 144 -9.61 6.57 10.77
CA ALA A 144 -9.74 5.14 10.52
C ALA A 144 -8.75 4.31 11.35
N TYR A 145 -7.50 4.74 11.46
CA TYR A 145 -6.47 4.09 12.25
C TYR A 145 -6.82 4.04 13.73
N TYR A 146 -7.24 5.17 14.32
CA TYR A 146 -7.65 5.18 15.73
C TYR A 146 -8.94 4.40 15.98
N ALA A 147 -9.88 4.38 15.02
CA ALA A 147 -11.05 3.51 15.07
C ALA A 147 -10.65 2.02 15.05
N GLY A 148 -9.75 1.63 14.14
CA GLY A 148 -9.23 0.27 14.01
C GLY A 148 -8.41 -0.16 15.23
N LYS A 149 -7.70 0.77 15.89
CA LYS A 149 -6.97 0.50 17.14
C LYS A 149 -7.93 0.18 18.29
N ARG A 150 -9.09 0.84 18.33
CA ARG A 150 -10.14 0.60 19.34
C ARG A 150 -10.96 -0.67 19.06
N ARG A 151 -11.22 -0.96 17.78
CA ARG A 151 -11.99 -2.12 17.33
C ARG A 151 -11.29 -2.82 16.17
N PRO A 152 -10.26 -3.65 16.45
CA PRO A 152 -9.44 -4.25 15.41
C PRO A 152 -10.23 -5.27 14.59
N LEU A 153 -10.14 -5.17 13.26
CA LEU A 153 -10.78 -6.06 12.31
C LEU A 153 -9.83 -7.21 11.93
N ARG A 154 -9.61 -8.13 12.87
CA ARG A 154 -8.70 -9.29 12.72
C ARG A 154 -9.43 -10.54 12.22
N ARG A 155 -9.96 -10.50 10.99
CA ARG A 155 -10.61 -11.70 10.40
C ARG A 155 -9.56 -12.73 9.99
N LYS A 156 -9.69 -13.98 10.44
CA LYS A 156 -8.81 -15.11 10.04
C LYS A 156 -8.84 -15.42 8.53
N GLN A 157 -9.85 -14.95 7.82
CA GLN A 157 -9.96 -15.08 6.37
C GLN A 157 -9.18 -14.01 5.59
N SER A 158 -8.66 -12.97 6.24
CA SER A 158 -7.92 -11.91 5.54
C SER A 158 -6.62 -12.44 4.95
N MET A 159 -6.19 -11.84 3.84
CA MET A 159 -4.88 -12.17 3.24
C MET A 159 -3.73 -11.86 4.21
N GLU A 160 -3.82 -10.76 4.95
CA GLU A 160 -2.84 -10.37 5.97
C GLU A 160 -2.63 -11.46 7.04
N TYR A 161 -3.71 -12.09 7.53
CA TYR A 161 -3.62 -13.17 8.51
C TYR A 161 -2.93 -14.42 7.95
N ARG A 162 -3.19 -14.72 6.68
CA ARG A 162 -2.63 -15.90 6.00
C ARG A 162 -1.16 -15.69 5.66
N ALA A 163 -0.81 -14.49 5.21
CA ALA A 163 0.52 -14.11 4.76
C ALA A 163 1.56 -14.05 5.90
N HIS A 164 1.17 -13.62 7.10
CA HIS A 164 2.13 -13.40 8.19
C HIS A 164 1.88 -14.37 9.38
N PRO A 165 2.80 -15.32 9.64
CA PRO A 165 2.68 -16.27 10.75
C PRO A 165 2.51 -15.62 12.13
N ARG A 166 3.14 -14.45 12.37
CA ARG A 166 3.04 -13.68 13.63
C ARG A 166 1.60 -13.35 14.06
N HIS A 167 0.69 -13.22 13.09
CA HIS A 167 -0.71 -12.88 13.36
C HIS A 167 -1.53 -14.07 13.87
N ARG A 168 -1.01 -15.29 13.76
CA ARG A 168 -1.63 -16.52 14.29
C ARG A 168 -1.38 -16.71 15.78
N ARG A 169 -0.35 -16.08 16.34
CA ARG A 169 0.05 -16.24 17.76
C ARG A 169 -0.61 -15.24 18.72
N THR A 170 -1.21 -14.17 18.20
CA THR A 170 -1.68 -13.00 18.98
C THR A 170 -3.21 -12.87 19.04
N LEU A 171 -3.93 -13.92 18.67
CA LEU A 171 -5.39 -14.06 18.73
C LEU A 171 -5.75 -15.23 19.64
#